data_AF-A0A2H1KPS3-F1
#
_entry.id   AF-A0A2H1KPS3-F1
#
_cell.length_a   1.000
_cell.length_b   1.000
_cell.length_c   1.000
_cell.angle_alpha   90.00
_cell.angle_beta   90.00
_cell.angle_gamma   90.00
#
_symmetry.space_group_name_H-M   'P 1'
#
loop_
_entity.id
_entity.type
_entity.pdbx_description
1 polymer ?
#
loop_
_entity_poly.entity_id
_entity_poly.type
_entity_poly.pdbx_seq_one_letter_code
_entity_poly.pdbx_strand_id
1 'polypeptide(L)' 'WVAIAAITHNLMRAAAGLIGGRMSKVRAQTLRTRIISIPARIAHRARKLILHLPTKWPWATEFARLWHAALSPPTRSLS' A
#
# COMPACT_ATOMS: atom_id res chain seq x y z
N TRP A 1 -1.62 -20.29 13.01
CA TRP A 1 -1.26 -18.91 13.40
C TRP A 1 0.07 -18.46 12.77
N VAL A 2 1.14 -19.27 12.83
CA VAL A 2 2.47 -18.92 12.25
C VAL A 2 2.39 -18.57 10.76
N ALA A 3 1.68 -19.36 9.96
CA ALA A 3 1.57 -19.12 8.51
C ALA A 3 1.00 -17.73 8.18
N ILE A 4 -0.06 -17.31 8.87
CA ILE A 4 -0.68 -15.98 8.68
C ILE A 4 0.30 -14.87 9.08
N ALA A 5 1.03 -15.05 10.18
CA ALA A 5 2.05 -14.10 10.61
C ALA A 5 3.18 -13.97 9.57
N ALA A 6 3.64 -15.09 9.02
CA ALA A 6 4.67 -15.12 7.98
C ALA A 6 4.21 -14.43 6.67
N ILE A 7 2.98 -14.71 6.22
CA ILE A 7 2.39 -14.04 5.05
C ILE A 7 2.30 -12.53 5.29
N THR A 8 1.77 -12.12 6.45
CA THR A 8 1.65 -10.70 6.80
C THR A 8 3.01 -10.01 6.83
N HIS A 9 4.03 -10.66 7.39
CA HIS A 9 5.40 -10.16 7.40
C HIS A 9 5.93 -9.96 5.98
N ASN A 10 5.79 -10.97 5.12
CA ASN A 10 6.25 -10.90 3.73
C ASN A 10 5.52 -9.81 2.94
N LEU A 11 4.21 -9.66 3.11
CA LEU A 11 3.43 -8.61 2.47
C LEU A 11 3.87 -7.22 2.92
N MET A 12 4.10 -7.00 4.22
CA MET A 12 4.62 -5.73 4.72
C MET A 12 6.03 -5.43 4.21
N ARG A 13 6.89 -6.46 4.09
CA ARG A 13 8.24 -6.32 3.54
C ARG A 13 8.20 -5.96 2.06
N ALA A 14 7.39 -6.64 1.27
CA ALA A 14 7.19 -6.35 -0.15
C ALA A 14 6.62 -4.95 -0.36
N ALA A 15 5.58 -4.57 0.39
CA ALA A 15 4.99 -3.23 0.34
C ALA A 15 6.01 -2.13 0.65
N ALA A 16 6.85 -2.30 1.68
CA ALA A 16 7.92 -1.35 1.99
C ALA A 16 8.93 -1.23 0.82
N GLY A 17 9.27 -2.34 0.17
CA GLY A 17 10.10 -2.35 -1.04
C GLY A 17 9.48 -1.55 -2.19
N LEU A 18 8.20 -1.78 -2.49
CA LEU A 18 7.46 -1.09 -3.56
C LEU A 18 7.31 0.41 -3.32
N ILE A 19 7.10 0.84 -2.07
CA ILE A 19 7.04 2.27 -1.73
C ILE A 19 8.41 2.94 -1.94
N GLY A 20 9.49 2.22 -1.63
CA GLY A 20 10.86 2.69 -1.78
C GLY A 20 11.27 3.81 -0.82
N GLY A 21 12.41 4.44 -1.12
CA GLY A 21 12.94 5.59 -0.37
C GLY A 21 13.10 5.32 1.13
N ARG A 22 12.82 6.35 1.94
CA ARG A 22 12.88 6.26 3.42
C ARG A 22 11.89 5.23 4.00
N MET A 23 10.79 4.95 3.30
CA MET A 23 9.76 4.02 3.77
C MET A 23 10.19 2.55 3.62
N SER A 24 11.16 2.23 2.76
CA SER A 24 11.68 0.86 2.59
C SER A 24 12.35 0.27 3.84
N LYS A 25 12.84 1.14 4.73
CA LYS A 25 13.60 0.77 5.94
C LYS A 25 12.79 0.94 7.24
N VAL A 26 11.51 1.31 7.18
CA VAL A 26 10.72 1.53 8.40
C VAL A 26 10.25 0.22 9.01
N ARG A 27 9.91 0.28 10.30
CA ARG A 27 9.33 -0.86 11.02
C ARG A 27 7.91 -1.15 10.53
N ALA A 28 7.48 -2.41 10.64
CA ALA A 28 6.11 -2.84 10.31
C ALA A 28 5.03 -1.99 11.00
N GLN A 29 5.25 -1.63 12.27
CA GLN A 29 4.34 -0.76 13.01
C GLN A 29 4.15 0.61 12.36
N THR A 30 5.24 1.20 11.84
CA THR A 30 5.20 2.49 11.14
C THR A 30 4.45 2.37 9.82
N LEU A 31 4.67 1.30 9.06
CA LEU A 31 3.93 1.04 7.83
C LEU A 31 2.43 0.87 8.11
N ARG A 32 2.09 0.14 9.18
CA ARG A 32 0.71 -0.05 9.61
C ARG A 32 0.03 1.28 9.91
N THR A 33 0.61 2.13 10.74
CA THR A 33 -0.03 3.40 11.14
C THR A 33 -0.07 4.44 10.02
N ARG A 34 0.94 4.46 9.15
CA ARG A 34 1.11 5.52 8.15
C ARG A 34 0.61 5.16 6.76
N ILE A 35 0.28 3.91 6.46
CA ILE A 35 -0.11 3.48 5.11
C ILE A 35 -1.31 2.53 5.14
N ILE A 36 -1.36 1.58 6.07
CA ILE A 36 -2.36 0.49 6.06
C ILE A 36 -3.63 0.85 6.85
N SER A 37 -3.48 1.32 8.09
CA SER A 37 -4.57 1.60 9.03
C SER A 37 -4.94 3.08 9.04
N ILE A 38 -5.20 3.62 7.85
CA ILE A 38 -5.49 5.04 7.64
C ILE A 38 -7.01 5.27 7.62
N PRO A 39 -7.51 6.45 8.02
CA PRO A 39 -8.92 6.78 7.88
C PRO A 39 -9.22 7.02 6.40
N ALA A 40 -9.74 6.00 5.71
CA ALA A 40 -10.16 6.09 4.32
C ALA A 40 -11.61 5.63 4.17
N ARG A 41 -12.35 6.28 3.27
CA ARG A 41 -13.73 5.89 2.94
C ARG A 41 -13.76 5.28 1.55
N ILE A 42 -14.32 4.08 1.45
CA ILE A 42 -14.56 3.42 0.17
C ILE A 42 -15.95 3.81 -0.32
N ALA A 43 -16.02 4.32 -1.54
CA ALA A 43 -17.25 4.59 -2.26
C ALA A 43 -17.28 3.74 -3.54
N HIS A 44 -18.47 3.33 -3.95
CA HIS A 44 -18.67 2.59 -5.19
C HIS A 44 -19.58 3.40 -6.10
N ARG A 45 -19.16 3.57 -7.37
CA ARG A 45 -19.99 4.22 -8.39
C ARG A 45 -19.96 3.40 -9.67
N ALA A 46 -21.11 2.85 -10.04
CA ALA A 46 -21.24 1.91 -11.16
C ALA A 46 -20.22 0.76 -11.04
N ARG A 47 -19.17 0.78 -11.88
CA ARG A 47 -18.08 -0.21 -11.89
C ARG A 47 -16.73 0.36 -11.43
N LYS A 48 -16.73 1.48 -10.70
CA LYS A 48 -15.52 2.13 -10.18
C LYS A 48 -15.52 2.12 -8.66
N LEU A 49 -14.42 1.61 -8.10
CA LEU A 49 -14.09 1.76 -6.68
C LEU A 49 -13.37 3.11 -6.51
N ILE A 50 -13.90 3.95 -5.62
CA ILE A 50 -13.38 5.28 -5.33
C ILE A 50 -12.93 5.27 -3.88
N LEU A 51 -11.64 5.53 -3.66
CA LEU A 51 -11.06 5.62 -2.33
C LEU A 51 -10.86 7.09 -1.95
N HIS A 52 -11.62 7.57 -0.97
CA HIS A 52 -11.42 8.90 -0.41
C HIS A 52 -10.36 8.82 0.69
N LEU A 53 -9.25 9.50 0.45
CA LEU A 53 -8.11 9.58 1.36
C LEU A 53 -8.13 10.89 2.16
N PRO A 54 -7.41 10.96 3.30
CA PRO A 54 -7.28 12.19 4.06
C PRO A 54 -6.63 13.30 3.24
N THR A 55 -7.08 14.54 3.44
CA THR A 55 -6.49 15.72 2.81
C THR A 55 -5.20 16.13 3.53
N LYS A 56 -4.24 16.73 2.80
CA LYS A 56 -2.93 17.18 3.32
C LYS A 56 -2.17 16.11 4.10
N TRP A 57 -2.35 14.86 3.70
CA TRP A 57 -1.76 13.72 4.39
C TRP A 57 -0.28 13.53 4.00
N PRO A 58 0.67 13.55 4.95
CA PRO A 58 2.10 13.57 4.63
C PRO A 58 2.63 12.34 3.88
N TRP A 59 1.91 11.22 3.91
CA TRP A 59 2.31 9.95 3.28
C TRP A 59 1.48 9.59 2.05
N ALA A 60 0.76 10.57 1.49
CA ALA A 60 -0.08 10.37 0.30
C ALA A 60 0.73 9.87 -0.90
N THR A 61 1.94 10.41 -1.10
CA THR A 61 2.83 9.99 -2.20
C THR A 61 3.28 8.55 -2.03
N GLU A 62 3.65 8.14 -0.82
CA GLU A 62 4.03 6.77 -0.50
C GLU A 62 2.88 5.79 -0.72
N PHE A 63 1.68 6.15 -0.26
CA PHE A 63 0.47 5.37 -0.50
C PHE A 63 0.19 5.23 -2.00
N ALA A 64 0.26 6.33 -2.76
CA ALA A 64 0.02 6.31 -4.20
C ALA A 64 1.04 5.40 -4.93
N ARG A 65 2.32 5.42 -4.55
CA ARG A 65 3.33 4.49 -5.08
C ARG A 65 2.94 3.03 -4.83
N LEU A 66 2.57 2.68 -3.59
CA LEU A 66 2.11 1.33 -3.28
C LEU A 66 0.87 0.95 -4.07
N TRP A 67 -0.13 1.84 -4.13
CA TRP A 67 -1.40 1.63 -4.82
C TRP A 67 -1.18 1.33 -6.30
N HIS A 68 -0.40 2.18 -6.98
CA HIS A 68 -0.07 1.97 -8.38
C HIS A 68 0.77 0.71 -8.58
N ALA A 69 1.75 0.42 -7.74
CA ALA A 69 2.56 -0.80 -7.90
C ALA A 69 1.72 -2.07 -7.71
N ALA A 70 0.76 -2.08 -6.79
CA ALA A 70 -0.04 -3.26 -6.46
C ALA A 70 -1.25 -3.47 -7.38
N LEU A 71 -1.82 -2.40 -7.94
CA LEU A 71 -3.09 -2.46 -8.68
C LEU A 71 -2.95 -2.04 -10.15
N SER A 72 -1.77 -1.60 -10.61
CA SER A 72 -1.53 -1.44 -12.04
C SER A 72 -1.59 -2.79 -12.74
N PRO A 73 -2.01 -2.83 -14.02
CA PRO A 73 -1.90 -4.03 -14.83
C PRO A 73 -0.46 -4.56 -14.81
N PRO A 74 -0.27 -5.89 -14.83
CA PRO A 74 1.07 -6.46 -14.88
C PRO A 74 1.80 -5.93 -16.10
N THR A 75 3.01 -5.41 -15.90
CA THR A 75 3.84 -4.93 -17.01
C THR A 75 4.20 -6.13 -17.86
N ARG A 76 3.79 -6.10 -19.13
CA ARG A 76 4.13 -7.16 -20.09
C ARG A 76 5.65 -7.17 -20.26
N SER A 77 6.30 -8.21 -19.78
CA SER A 77 7.69 -8.48 -20.11
C SER A 77 7.75 -8.87 -21.59
N LEU A 78 8.35 -8.01 -22.43
CA LEU A 78 8.76 -8.42 -23.77
C LEU A 78 10.14 -9.06 -23.63
N SER A 79 10.18 -10.38 -23.77
CA SER A 79 11.39 -11.19 -23.90
C SER A 79 11.90 -11.18 -25.33
#